data_AF-A0A661FFN0-F1
#
_entry.id   AF-A0A661FFN0-F1
#
_cell.length_a   1.000
_cell.length_b   1.000
_cell.length_c   1.000
_cell.angle_alpha   90.00
_cell.angle_beta   90.00
_cell.angle_gamma   90.00
#
_symmetry.space_group_name_H-M   'P 1'
#
loop_
_entity.id
_entity.type
_entity.pdbx_description
1 polymer ?
#
loop_
_entity_poly.entity_id
_entity_poly.type
_entity_poly.pdbx_seq_one_letter_code
_entity_poly.pdbx_strand_id
1 'polypeptide(L)'
;MYQYNDNDQTLINERVTQFRGQTERYLKGEIGEDEFRALRLMNGIYIQIHAPMLRVAGPYGLLSSKQLRMLAHIARKYDKDYAHITTRQNIQFNWPKLETIPDILADLASVQMHAIQTSGNCLRNTTTDHLAGVCTDELEDPRPYCEIIRQWTILHPEFAYLPRKFKIAVSATQQDRAATQFHDIGVHLVKNDSGEIGFRILVGGGLGRTPIIGTVIKPFLEKKHLLSYLEAIVRVYNLNGRRDNKYKARIKILVRESGIEQMTQWVDAEWHRIKAGMELSEDHIATIKAQFQSPVYDERASDVSNFKTNL
;
A
#
# COMPACT_ATOMS: atom_id res chain seq x y z
N MET A 1 -0.31 12.53 10.90
CA MET A 1 -0.03 11.94 9.58
C MET A 1 1.47 11.94 9.39
N TYR A 2 2.04 10.86 8.85
CA TYR A 2 3.46 10.81 8.53
C TYR A 2 3.90 11.97 7.65
N GLN A 3 4.94 12.68 8.08
CA GLN A 3 5.62 13.70 7.28
C GLN A 3 6.91 13.12 6.71
N TYR A 4 7.14 13.34 5.42
CA TYR A 4 8.33 12.85 4.75
C TYR A 4 9.54 13.59 5.31
N ASN A 5 10.58 12.84 5.65
CA ASN A 5 11.88 13.42 5.94
C ASN A 5 12.64 13.73 4.64
N ASP A 6 13.85 14.28 4.77
CA ASP A 6 14.68 14.64 3.61
C ASP A 6 15.02 13.45 2.70
N ASN A 7 15.17 12.24 3.26
CA ASN A 7 15.42 11.02 2.48
C ASN A 7 14.18 10.62 1.68
N ASP A 8 12.99 10.62 2.29
CA ASP A 8 11.73 10.35 1.62
C ASP A 8 11.47 11.35 0.49
N GLN A 9 11.73 12.64 0.75
CA GLN A 9 11.55 13.70 -0.24
C GLN A 9 12.55 13.58 -1.39
N THR A 10 13.82 13.28 -1.08
CA THR A 10 14.87 13.05 -2.08
C THR A 10 14.49 11.87 -2.98
N LEU A 11 14.05 10.76 -2.40
CA LEU A 11 13.62 9.56 -3.13
C LEU A 11 12.54 9.87 -4.17
N ILE A 12 11.48 10.60 -3.79
CA ILE A 12 10.40 10.92 -4.73
C ILE A 12 10.83 11.94 -5.78
N ASN A 13 11.68 12.91 -5.44
CA ASN A 13 12.23 13.88 -6.39
C ASN A 13 13.12 13.21 -7.44
N GLU A 14 14.03 12.34 -7.01
CA GLU A 14 14.87 11.55 -7.92
C GLU A 14 14.02 10.65 -8.82
N ARG A 15 12.97 10.05 -8.26
CA ARG A 15 12.05 9.21 -9.03
C ARG A 15 11.31 10.01 -10.12
N VAL A 16 10.90 11.24 -9.82
CA VAL A 16 10.30 12.16 -10.81
C VAL A 16 11.30 12.45 -11.94
N THR A 17 12.52 12.84 -11.59
CA THR A 17 13.59 13.12 -12.56
C THR A 17 13.89 11.91 -13.45
N GLN A 18 14.03 10.73 -12.83
CA GLN A 18 14.26 9.48 -13.54
C GLN A 18 13.12 9.18 -14.52
N PHE A 19 11.86 9.27 -14.07
CA PHE A 19 10.72 8.96 -14.93
C PHE A 19 10.51 9.99 -16.05
N ARG A 20 10.86 11.25 -15.82
CA ARG A 20 10.88 12.29 -16.85
C ARG A 20 11.83 11.90 -17.99
N GLY A 21 13.08 11.58 -17.67
CA GLY A 21 14.05 11.13 -18.69
C GLY A 21 13.61 9.86 -19.41
N GLN A 22 12.99 8.90 -18.71
CA GLN A 22 12.42 7.70 -19.35
C GLN A 22 11.28 8.03 -20.32
N THR A 23 10.42 8.97 -19.97
CA THR A 23 9.31 9.43 -20.81
C THR A 23 9.83 10.17 -22.04
N GLU A 24 10.83 11.04 -21.88
CA GLU A 24 11.46 11.76 -23.00
C GLU A 24 12.11 10.81 -24.01
N ARG A 25 12.85 9.80 -23.52
CA ARG A 25 13.45 8.75 -24.37
C ARG A 25 12.40 7.97 -25.15
N TYR A 26 11.27 7.64 -24.50
CA TYR A 26 10.16 6.96 -25.17
C TYR A 26 9.52 7.84 -26.25
N LEU A 27 9.25 9.11 -25.95
CA LEU A 27 8.65 10.06 -26.90
C LEU A 27 9.58 10.34 -28.11
N LYS A 28 10.89 10.22 -27.93
CA LYS A 28 11.89 10.29 -29.02
C LYS A 28 12.06 8.99 -29.81
N GLY A 29 11.43 7.89 -29.36
CA GLY A 29 11.58 6.57 -29.97
C GLY A 29 12.89 5.84 -29.62
N GLU A 30 13.63 6.31 -28.61
CA GLU A 30 14.89 5.69 -28.15
C GLU A 30 14.66 4.42 -27.33
N ILE A 31 13.46 4.27 -26.74
CA ILE A 31 13.01 3.03 -26.08
C ILE A 31 11.66 2.59 -26.61
N GLY A 32 11.47 1.28 -26.73
CA GLY A 32 10.24 0.69 -27.25
C GLY A 32 9.10 0.61 -26.23
N GLU A 33 7.89 0.28 -26.69
CA GLU A 33 6.69 0.14 -25.85
C GLU A 33 6.85 -0.89 -24.73
N ASP A 34 7.51 -2.02 -24.99
CA ASP A 34 7.66 -3.06 -23.96
C ASP A 34 8.56 -2.63 -22.80
N GLU A 35 9.66 -1.93 -23.10
CA GLU A 35 10.55 -1.36 -22.09
C GLU A 35 9.81 -0.25 -21.32
N PHE A 36 9.19 0.70 -22.04
CA PHE A 36 8.46 1.78 -21.40
C PHE A 36 7.27 1.29 -20.58
N ARG A 37 6.59 0.22 -21.01
CA ARG A 37 5.51 -0.43 -20.26
C ARG A 37 5.98 -0.87 -18.88
N ALA A 38 7.16 -1.47 -18.75
CA ALA A 38 7.70 -1.87 -17.45
C ALA A 38 7.94 -0.65 -16.55
N LEU A 39 8.51 0.43 -17.11
CA LEU A 39 8.85 1.66 -16.40
C LEU A 39 7.61 2.45 -15.95
N ARG A 40 6.65 2.67 -16.85
CA ARG A 40 5.44 3.46 -16.57
C ARG A 40 4.51 2.77 -15.58
N LEU A 41 4.44 1.44 -15.60
CA LEU A 41 3.65 0.67 -14.63
C LEU A 41 4.19 0.82 -13.19
N MET A 42 5.48 1.06 -13.00
CA MET A 42 6.03 1.35 -11.66
C MET A 42 5.72 2.76 -11.18
N ASN A 43 5.30 3.66 -12.07
CA ASN A 43 4.91 5.05 -11.78
C ASN A 43 3.39 5.25 -11.87
N GLY A 44 2.61 4.16 -11.82
CA GLY A 44 1.17 4.23 -11.73
C GLY A 44 0.42 4.49 -13.04
N ILE A 45 1.09 4.30 -14.19
CA ILE A 45 0.54 4.71 -15.49
C ILE A 45 0.08 3.50 -16.30
N TYR A 46 -1.21 3.48 -16.62
CA TYR A 46 -1.82 2.55 -17.56
C TYR A 46 -2.27 3.30 -18.82
N ILE A 47 -1.71 2.93 -19.98
CA ILE A 47 -2.28 3.39 -21.26
C ILE A 47 -3.57 2.60 -21.51
N GLN A 48 -4.71 3.29 -21.50
CA GLN A 48 -6.00 2.76 -21.92
C GLN A 48 -6.26 3.12 -23.40
N ILE A 49 -7.37 2.64 -23.96
CA ILE A 49 -7.71 2.85 -25.38
C ILE A 49 -7.79 4.35 -25.73
N HIS A 50 -8.36 5.17 -24.85
CA HIS A 50 -8.63 6.57 -25.14
C HIS A 50 -7.60 7.55 -24.54
N ALA A 51 -7.02 7.21 -23.39
CA ALA A 51 -6.06 8.06 -22.71
C ALA A 51 -5.25 7.27 -21.66
N PRO A 52 -4.09 7.79 -21.24
CA PRO A 52 -3.42 7.32 -20.03
C PRO A 52 -4.31 7.47 -18.79
N MET A 53 -4.22 6.49 -17.90
CA MET A 53 -4.72 6.54 -16.55
C MET A 53 -3.55 6.60 -15.59
N LEU A 54 -3.55 7.60 -14.71
CA LEU A 54 -2.56 7.77 -13.65
C LEU A 54 -3.20 7.47 -12.29
N ARG A 55 -2.61 6.52 -11.55
CA ARG A 55 -3.00 6.21 -10.18
C ARG A 55 -1.99 6.73 -9.18
N VAL A 56 -2.44 7.65 -8.34
CA VAL A 56 -1.72 8.24 -7.22
C VAL A 56 -1.87 7.36 -5.97
N ALA A 57 -0.82 7.22 -5.19
CA ALA A 57 -0.86 6.49 -3.93
C ALA A 57 -1.59 7.33 -2.86
N GLY A 58 -2.52 6.71 -2.15
CA GLY A 58 -3.13 7.25 -0.93
C GLY A 58 -2.83 6.32 0.25
N PRO A 59 -1.61 6.35 0.81
CA PRO A 59 -1.21 5.50 1.93
C PRO A 59 -2.28 5.45 3.01
N TYR A 60 -2.73 4.23 3.33
CA TYR A 60 -3.71 3.94 4.40
C TYR A 60 -4.95 4.86 4.42
N GLY A 61 -5.31 5.45 3.26
CA GLY A 61 -6.45 6.33 3.08
C GLY A 61 -6.41 7.66 3.82
N LEU A 62 -5.25 8.10 4.30
CA LEU A 62 -5.12 9.36 5.03
C LEU A 62 -4.55 10.46 4.12
N LEU A 63 -5.27 11.58 3.99
CA LEU A 63 -4.85 12.74 3.19
C LEU A 63 -4.99 14.04 3.98
N SER A 64 -4.08 14.98 3.73
CA SER A 64 -4.15 16.34 4.30
C SER A 64 -4.93 17.27 3.39
N SER A 65 -5.39 18.39 3.93
CA SER A 65 -6.05 19.43 3.12
C SER A 65 -5.14 19.99 2.02
N LYS A 66 -3.82 20.12 2.28
CA LYS A 66 -2.81 20.52 1.28
C LYS A 66 -2.74 19.52 0.13
N GLN A 67 -2.67 18.23 0.44
CA GLN A 67 -2.66 17.15 -0.56
C GLN A 67 -3.97 17.11 -1.36
N LEU A 68 -5.12 17.25 -0.71
CA LEU A 68 -6.41 17.27 -1.40
C LEU A 68 -6.54 18.47 -2.36
N ARG A 69 -6.06 19.66 -1.96
CA ARG A 69 -6.01 20.84 -2.83
C ARG A 69 -5.10 20.61 -4.04
N MET A 70 -3.98 19.92 -3.87
CA MET A 70 -3.09 19.56 -4.98
C MET A 70 -3.74 18.57 -5.94
N LEU A 71 -4.42 17.54 -5.43
CA LEU A 71 -5.20 16.62 -6.28
C LEU A 71 -6.27 17.37 -7.10
N ALA A 72 -6.94 18.35 -6.49
CA ALA A 72 -7.89 19.19 -7.19
C ALA A 72 -7.23 20.10 -8.24
N HIS A 73 -6.03 20.63 -7.95
CA HIS A 73 -5.23 21.36 -8.94
C HIS A 73 -4.89 20.47 -10.15
N ILE A 74 -4.45 19.24 -9.90
CA ILE A 74 -4.13 18.28 -10.95
C ILE A 74 -5.36 17.96 -11.80
N ALA A 75 -6.52 17.72 -11.17
CA ALA A 75 -7.77 17.46 -11.85
C ALA A 75 -8.14 18.57 -12.85
N ARG A 76 -8.02 19.83 -12.44
CA ARG A 76 -8.31 21.01 -13.27
C ARG A 76 -7.28 21.26 -14.36
N LYS A 77 -6.00 21.07 -14.04
CA LYS A 77 -4.90 21.46 -14.93
C LYS A 77 -4.57 20.40 -15.99
N TYR A 78 -4.60 19.13 -15.61
CA TYR A 78 -4.11 18.03 -16.46
C TYR A 78 -5.17 16.98 -16.81
N ASP A 79 -6.34 17.01 -16.19
CA ASP A 79 -7.43 16.06 -16.44
C ASP A 79 -8.73 16.84 -16.78
N LYS A 80 -9.90 16.27 -16.52
CA LYS A 80 -11.23 16.80 -16.87
C LYS A 80 -12.01 17.30 -15.65
N ASP A 81 -11.32 17.93 -14.69
CA ASP A 81 -11.91 18.49 -13.46
C ASP A 81 -12.58 17.46 -12.53
N TYR A 82 -12.17 16.19 -12.62
CA TYR A 82 -12.57 15.16 -11.67
C TYR A 82 -11.46 14.16 -11.40
N ALA A 83 -11.61 13.44 -10.28
CA ALA A 83 -10.77 12.32 -9.90
C ALA A 83 -11.64 11.20 -9.32
N HIS A 84 -11.12 9.97 -9.33
CA HIS A 84 -11.81 8.82 -8.76
C HIS A 84 -11.10 8.34 -7.50
N ILE A 85 -11.85 8.11 -6.42
CA ILE A 85 -11.37 7.37 -5.27
C ILE A 85 -11.55 5.88 -5.55
N THR A 86 -10.48 5.11 -5.40
CA THR A 86 -10.49 3.68 -5.67
C THR A 86 -10.88 2.88 -4.43
N THR A 87 -11.30 1.62 -4.60
CA THR A 87 -11.54 0.67 -3.51
C THR A 87 -10.29 0.28 -2.70
N ARG A 88 -9.13 0.88 -3.01
CA ARG A 88 -7.89 0.75 -2.23
C ARG A 88 -7.39 2.09 -1.70
N GLN A 89 -8.31 3.04 -1.52
CA GLN A 89 -8.03 4.35 -0.94
C GLN A 89 -7.02 5.21 -1.73
N ASN A 90 -6.70 4.80 -2.97
CA ASN A 90 -5.90 5.57 -3.92
C ASN A 90 -6.78 6.54 -4.73
N ILE A 91 -6.14 7.46 -5.45
CA ILE A 91 -6.76 8.44 -6.33
C ILE A 91 -6.37 8.15 -7.78
N GLN A 92 -7.31 8.31 -8.71
CA GLN A 92 -7.11 8.00 -10.12
C GLN A 92 -7.60 9.10 -11.04
N PHE A 93 -6.73 9.47 -11.98
CA PHE A 93 -6.92 10.37 -13.11
C PHE A 93 -6.97 9.54 -14.40
N ASN A 94 -7.83 9.87 -15.36
CA ASN A 94 -8.09 9.03 -16.55
C ASN A 94 -7.86 9.75 -17.88
N TRP A 95 -7.54 11.04 -17.87
CA TRP A 95 -7.30 11.82 -19.08
C TRP A 95 -5.98 12.59 -19.15
N PRO A 96 -4.95 12.37 -18.31
CA PRO A 96 -3.69 13.09 -18.47
C PRO A 96 -3.00 12.70 -19.78
N LYS A 97 -2.40 13.69 -20.45
CA LYS A 97 -1.55 13.44 -21.60
C LYS A 97 -0.23 12.84 -21.15
N LEU A 98 0.29 11.85 -21.89
CA LEU A 98 1.47 11.08 -21.50
C LEU A 98 2.68 11.97 -21.22
N GLU A 99 2.90 12.96 -22.09
CA GLU A 99 4.00 13.93 -22.02
C GLU A 99 3.93 14.84 -20.78
N THR A 100 2.74 15.05 -20.21
CA THR A 100 2.53 15.89 -19.02
C THR A 100 2.62 15.11 -17.70
N ILE A 101 2.63 13.77 -17.74
CA ILE A 101 2.64 12.96 -16.52
C ILE A 101 3.85 13.24 -15.61
N PRO A 102 5.08 13.43 -16.12
CA PRO A 102 6.20 13.81 -15.27
C PRO A 102 5.98 15.13 -14.50
N ASP A 103 5.23 16.08 -15.06
CA ASP A 103 4.87 17.34 -14.39
C ASP A 103 3.83 17.09 -13.28
N ILE A 104 2.85 16.22 -13.53
CA ILE A 104 1.89 15.80 -12.50
C ILE A 104 2.62 15.17 -11.31
N LEU A 105 3.62 14.32 -11.58
CA LEU A 105 4.40 13.67 -10.53
C LEU A 105 5.27 14.69 -9.76
N ALA A 106 5.79 15.72 -10.42
CA ALA A 106 6.50 16.82 -9.76
C ALA A 106 5.57 17.64 -8.85
N ASP A 107 4.36 17.95 -9.32
CA ASP A 107 3.33 18.66 -8.54
C ASP A 107 2.93 17.83 -7.30
N LEU A 108 2.73 16.52 -7.46
CA LEU A 108 2.50 15.60 -6.33
C LEU A 108 3.67 15.58 -5.34
N ALA A 109 4.91 15.56 -5.83
CA ALA A 109 6.09 15.53 -4.97
C ALA A 109 6.22 16.80 -4.11
N SER A 110 5.74 17.96 -4.58
CA SER A 110 5.71 19.22 -3.81
C SER A 110 4.82 19.18 -2.56
N VAL A 111 3.94 18.18 -2.48
CA VAL A 111 3.04 17.94 -1.34
C VAL A 111 3.23 16.55 -0.73
N GLN A 112 4.41 15.95 -0.91
CA GLN A 112 4.79 14.64 -0.37
C GLN A 112 3.85 13.51 -0.83
N MET A 113 3.46 13.52 -2.11
CA MET A 113 2.69 12.46 -2.75
C MET A 113 3.44 11.84 -3.92
N HIS A 114 3.09 10.60 -4.28
CA HIS A 114 3.71 9.89 -5.40
C HIS A 114 2.76 8.89 -6.05
N ALA A 115 3.17 8.33 -7.18
CA ALA A 115 2.48 7.22 -7.88
C ALA A 115 3.29 5.92 -7.92
N ILE A 116 4.38 5.85 -7.16
CA ILE A 116 5.27 4.68 -7.06
C ILE A 116 4.46 3.42 -6.68
N GLN A 117 4.68 2.33 -7.42
CA GLN A 117 4.13 0.98 -7.16
C GLN A 117 2.59 0.90 -7.01
N THR A 118 1.84 1.85 -7.59
CA THR A 118 0.36 1.76 -7.59
C THR A 118 -0.19 0.79 -8.65
N SER A 119 0.70 0.26 -9.49
CA SER A 119 0.43 -0.54 -10.68
C SER A 119 1.46 -1.67 -10.83
N GLY A 120 1.56 -2.33 -11.99
CA GLY A 120 2.57 -3.38 -12.20
C GLY A 120 2.41 -4.67 -11.37
N ASN A 121 3.46 -5.50 -11.43
CA ASN A 121 3.63 -6.76 -10.71
C ASN A 121 4.52 -6.58 -9.47
N CYS A 122 4.08 -5.74 -8.55
CA CYS A 122 4.77 -5.45 -7.31
C CYS A 122 3.74 -5.28 -6.18
N LEU A 123 4.23 -4.91 -5.00
CA LEU A 123 3.40 -4.56 -3.85
C LEU A 123 2.57 -3.32 -4.17
N ARG A 124 1.32 -3.31 -3.69
CA ARG A 124 0.39 -2.19 -3.81
C ARG A 124 0.32 -1.45 -2.48
N ASN A 125 -0.28 -0.26 -2.54
CA ASN A 125 -0.63 0.54 -1.36
C ASN A 125 -1.18 -0.31 -0.21
N THR A 126 -0.59 -0.17 0.98
CA THR A 126 -1.09 -0.76 2.22
C THR A 126 -2.32 0.01 2.69
N THR A 127 -3.40 -0.70 2.94
CA THR A 127 -4.70 -0.12 3.31
C THR A 127 -5.08 -0.49 4.73
N THR A 128 -5.87 0.36 5.38
CA THR A 128 -6.42 0.07 6.71
C THR A 128 -7.85 0.60 6.83
N ASP A 129 -8.44 0.51 8.01
CA ASP A 129 -9.77 1.06 8.28
C ASP A 129 -9.77 2.57 8.00
N HIS A 130 -10.78 3.05 7.27
CA HIS A 130 -10.98 4.48 7.01
C HIS A 130 -11.22 5.30 8.30
N LEU A 131 -11.59 4.66 9.40
CA LEU A 131 -11.77 5.26 10.72
C LEU A 131 -10.57 5.02 11.67
N ALA A 132 -9.43 4.53 11.17
CA ALA A 132 -8.25 4.24 11.98
C ALA A 132 -7.75 5.46 12.78
N GLY A 133 -7.49 5.26 14.06
CA GLY A 133 -7.07 6.28 15.03
C GLY A 133 -8.21 7.01 15.73
N VAL A 134 -9.47 6.72 15.38
CA VAL A 134 -10.66 7.25 16.05
C VAL A 134 -11.70 6.16 16.34
N CYS A 135 -11.40 4.90 16.03
CA CYS A 135 -12.32 3.78 16.31
C CYS A 135 -12.31 3.46 17.80
N THR A 136 -13.49 3.36 18.41
CA THR A 136 -13.58 2.96 19.83
C THR A 136 -13.24 1.50 20.07
N ASP A 137 -13.31 0.67 19.02
CA ASP A 137 -13.07 -0.77 19.07
C ASP A 137 -11.69 -1.19 18.54
N GLU A 138 -10.81 -0.25 18.20
CA GLU A 138 -9.45 -0.57 17.76
C GLU A 138 -8.51 -0.84 18.94
N LEU A 139 -7.68 -1.90 18.84
CA LEU A 139 -6.71 -2.22 19.89
C LEU A 139 -5.58 -1.19 19.98
N GLU A 140 -5.08 -0.74 18.83
CA GLU A 140 -4.14 0.37 18.65
C GLU A 140 -4.38 0.99 17.28
N ASP A 141 -3.95 2.23 17.08
CA ASP A 141 -3.93 2.85 15.76
C ASP A 141 -3.10 2.00 14.77
N PRO A 142 -3.69 1.49 13.67
CA PRO A 142 -2.98 0.67 12.69
C PRO A 142 -2.14 1.48 11.69
N ARG A 143 -2.32 2.80 11.59
CA ARG A 143 -1.65 3.66 10.58
C ARG A 143 -0.12 3.65 10.72
N PRO A 144 0.48 3.69 11.92
CA PRO A 144 1.92 3.53 12.10
C PRO A 144 2.47 2.23 11.50
N TYR A 145 1.77 1.10 11.66
CA TYR A 145 2.17 -0.17 11.08
C TYR A 145 2.02 -0.18 9.56
N CYS A 146 0.99 0.48 9.03
CA CYS A 146 0.83 0.66 7.59
C CYS A 146 1.97 1.49 6.99
N GLU A 147 2.42 2.53 7.70
CA GLU A 147 3.55 3.37 7.29
C GLU A 147 4.87 2.61 7.32
N ILE A 148 5.13 1.82 8.37
CA ILE A 148 6.30 0.93 8.44
C ILE A 148 6.31 -0.05 7.25
N ILE A 149 5.16 -0.66 6.93
CA ILE A 149 5.03 -1.54 5.77
C ILE A 149 5.25 -0.73 4.47
N ARG A 150 4.69 0.47 4.34
CA ARG A 150 4.88 1.33 3.15
C ARG A 150 6.36 1.60 2.91
N GLN A 151 7.09 2.05 3.94
CA GLN A 151 8.53 2.34 3.88
C GLN A 151 9.35 1.11 3.52
N TRP A 152 9.01 -0.06 4.06
CA TRP A 152 9.67 -1.31 3.68
C TRP A 152 9.42 -1.70 2.21
N THR A 153 8.20 -1.48 1.70
CA THR A 153 7.85 -1.91 0.33
C THR A 153 8.34 -0.99 -0.78
N ILE A 154 8.61 0.29 -0.49
CA ILE A 154 8.88 1.30 -1.51
C ILE A 154 10.21 1.00 -2.23
N LEU A 155 10.13 0.77 -3.55
CA LEU A 155 11.28 0.42 -4.39
C LEU A 155 12.10 -0.78 -3.89
N HIS A 156 11.48 -1.72 -3.15
CA HIS A 156 12.17 -2.91 -2.64
C HIS A 156 12.78 -3.73 -3.80
N PRO A 157 14.11 -3.91 -3.86
CA PRO A 157 14.79 -4.50 -5.02
C PRO A 157 14.27 -5.90 -5.38
N GLU A 158 14.00 -6.73 -4.37
CA GLU A 158 13.54 -8.10 -4.58
C GLU A 158 12.08 -8.18 -5.04
N PHE A 159 11.25 -7.19 -4.71
CA PHE A 159 9.80 -7.23 -4.92
C PHE A 159 9.30 -6.27 -5.99
N ALA A 160 10.22 -5.71 -6.76
CA ALA A 160 9.91 -4.96 -7.97
C ALA A 160 9.31 -5.88 -9.07
N TYR A 161 9.54 -7.20 -9.05
CA TYR A 161 9.12 -8.12 -10.12
C TYR A 161 8.45 -9.41 -9.62
N LEU A 162 7.42 -9.24 -8.79
CA LEU A 162 6.61 -10.36 -8.29
C LEU A 162 5.89 -11.11 -9.43
N PRO A 163 5.41 -12.35 -9.20
CA PRO A 163 4.63 -13.07 -10.21
C PRO A 163 3.38 -12.30 -10.66
N ARG A 164 2.75 -11.57 -9.73
CA ARG A 164 1.60 -10.70 -9.98
C ARG A 164 1.45 -9.66 -8.86
N LYS A 165 0.48 -8.74 -9.02
CA LYS A 165 0.13 -7.72 -8.01
C LYS A 165 -0.05 -8.32 -6.61
N PHE A 166 0.49 -7.64 -5.60
CA PHE A 166 0.45 -8.08 -4.21
C PHE A 166 -0.13 -7.00 -3.30
N LYS A 167 -1.04 -7.35 -2.41
CA LYS A 167 -1.84 -6.41 -1.61
C LYS A 167 -1.72 -6.77 -0.14
N ILE A 168 -1.47 -5.76 0.69
CA ILE A 168 -1.46 -5.88 2.14
C ILE A 168 -2.56 -4.97 2.71
N ALA A 169 -3.25 -5.44 3.73
CA ALA A 169 -4.11 -4.60 4.57
C ALA A 169 -3.90 -4.91 6.04
N VAL A 170 -4.11 -3.88 6.87
CA VAL A 170 -4.02 -3.95 8.32
C VAL A 170 -5.37 -3.58 8.92
N SER A 171 -5.84 -4.37 9.88
CA SER A 171 -7.00 -4.02 10.72
C SER A 171 -6.60 -4.10 12.19
N ALA A 172 -7.11 -3.18 12.99
CA ALA A 172 -6.96 -3.19 14.45
C ALA A 172 -8.29 -3.35 15.19
N THR A 173 -9.40 -3.44 14.45
CA THR A 173 -10.76 -3.41 14.96
C THR A 173 -11.36 -4.82 14.97
N GLN A 174 -12.41 -5.01 15.77
CA GLN A 174 -13.10 -6.32 15.83
C GLN A 174 -13.79 -6.65 14.52
N GLN A 175 -14.40 -5.63 13.89
CA GLN A 175 -15.01 -5.75 12.57
C GLN A 175 -13.97 -5.45 11.48
N ASP A 176 -13.80 -6.36 10.52
CA ASP A 176 -12.86 -6.19 9.42
C ASP A 176 -13.39 -5.22 8.33
N ARG A 177 -13.44 -3.92 8.65
CA ARG A 177 -13.82 -2.85 7.70
C ARG A 177 -12.76 -2.63 6.62
N ALA A 178 -11.51 -3.03 6.87
CA ALA A 178 -10.42 -3.00 5.90
C ALA A 178 -10.46 -4.16 4.88
N ALA A 179 -11.35 -5.14 5.10
CA ALA A 179 -11.51 -6.33 4.28
C ALA A 179 -10.19 -7.10 4.07
N THR A 180 -9.40 -7.24 5.13
CA THR A 180 -8.08 -7.88 5.16
C THR A 180 -8.11 -9.32 4.63
N GLN A 181 -9.22 -10.03 4.83
CA GLN A 181 -9.40 -11.40 4.34
C GLN A 181 -9.33 -11.52 2.80
N PHE A 182 -9.51 -10.42 2.07
CA PHE A 182 -9.43 -10.39 0.60
C PHE A 182 -8.10 -9.81 0.08
N HIS A 183 -7.11 -9.66 0.95
CA HIS A 183 -5.77 -9.22 0.60
C HIS A 183 -4.82 -10.41 0.42
N ASP A 184 -3.74 -10.19 -0.31
CA ASP A 184 -2.71 -11.22 -0.48
C ASP A 184 -2.07 -11.55 0.89
N ILE A 185 -1.91 -10.54 1.75
CA ILE A 185 -1.72 -10.66 3.20
C ILE A 185 -2.72 -9.79 3.95
N GLY A 186 -3.39 -10.36 4.95
CA GLY A 186 -4.19 -9.63 5.93
C GLY A 186 -3.47 -9.62 7.29
N VAL A 187 -3.31 -8.45 7.90
CA VAL A 187 -2.71 -8.28 9.22
C VAL A 187 -3.79 -7.82 10.19
N HIS A 188 -4.01 -8.53 11.28
CA HIS A 188 -4.89 -8.11 12.36
C HIS A 188 -4.09 -7.86 13.62
N LEU A 189 -4.25 -6.73 14.27
CA LEU A 189 -3.78 -6.58 15.64
C LEU A 189 -4.65 -7.48 16.53
N VAL A 190 -4.01 -8.22 17.42
CA VAL A 190 -4.66 -9.14 18.37
C VAL A 190 -3.90 -9.13 19.70
N LYS A 191 -4.58 -9.51 20.78
CA LYS A 191 -3.95 -9.79 22.07
C LYS A 191 -3.75 -11.31 22.24
N ASN A 192 -2.61 -11.72 22.78
CA ASN A 192 -2.43 -13.10 23.25
C ASN A 192 -3.06 -13.30 24.65
N ASP A 193 -2.97 -14.52 25.18
CA ASP A 193 -3.50 -14.89 26.50
C ASP A 193 -2.82 -14.12 27.65
N SER A 194 -1.57 -13.66 27.44
CA SER A 194 -0.82 -12.81 28.37
C SER A 194 -1.19 -11.32 28.28
N GLY A 195 -2.07 -10.94 27.36
CA GLY A 195 -2.50 -9.56 27.12
C GLY A 195 -1.57 -8.74 26.21
N GLU A 196 -0.51 -9.34 25.66
CA GLU A 196 0.44 -8.67 24.79
C GLU A 196 -0.16 -8.48 23.39
N ILE A 197 0.05 -7.29 22.82
CA ILE A 197 -0.46 -6.97 21.48
C ILE A 197 0.56 -7.41 20.43
N GLY A 198 0.11 -8.24 19.50
CA GLY A 198 0.86 -8.70 18.34
C GLY A 198 -0.02 -8.70 17.10
N PHE A 199 0.29 -9.59 16.16
CA PHE A 199 -0.42 -9.71 14.90
C PHE A 199 -0.89 -11.13 14.62
N ARG A 200 -2.14 -11.27 14.17
CA ARG A 200 -2.61 -12.45 13.46
C ARG A 200 -2.46 -12.21 11.96
N ILE A 201 -1.75 -13.10 11.27
CA ILE A 201 -1.44 -12.99 9.85
C ILE A 201 -2.28 -13.98 9.05
N LEU A 202 -2.98 -13.46 8.04
CA LEU A 202 -3.68 -14.22 7.01
C LEU A 202 -2.94 -14.11 5.68
N VAL A 203 -3.02 -15.15 4.86
CA VAL A 203 -2.39 -15.20 3.53
C VAL A 203 -3.35 -15.77 2.49
N GLY A 204 -3.19 -15.35 1.23
CA GLY A 204 -3.85 -16.01 0.11
C GLY A 204 -5.28 -15.54 -0.16
N GLY A 205 -5.67 -14.34 0.27
CA GLY A 205 -6.97 -13.76 -0.07
C GLY A 205 -7.03 -13.15 -1.47
N GLY A 206 -8.24 -12.98 -2.01
CA GLY A 206 -8.47 -12.10 -3.16
C GLY A 206 -9.74 -12.32 -3.96
N LEU A 207 -10.48 -11.23 -4.19
CA LEU A 207 -11.74 -11.14 -4.97
C LEU A 207 -11.59 -11.15 -6.51
N GLY A 208 -10.50 -11.72 -7.04
CA GLY A 208 -10.38 -11.89 -8.50
C GLY A 208 -11.43 -12.85 -9.07
N ARG A 209 -11.28 -13.25 -10.35
CA ARG A 209 -12.18 -14.20 -11.03
C ARG A 209 -12.58 -15.43 -10.21
N THR A 210 -11.65 -15.96 -9.42
CA THR A 210 -11.92 -17.00 -8.43
C THR A 210 -11.81 -16.39 -7.03
N PRO A 211 -12.89 -15.97 -6.36
CA PRO A 211 -12.79 -15.38 -5.02
C PRO A 211 -12.28 -16.41 -4.02
N ILE A 212 -11.33 -16.01 -3.17
CA ILE A 212 -10.75 -16.84 -2.10
C ILE A 212 -10.61 -15.95 -0.86
N ILE A 213 -11.02 -16.48 0.29
CA ILE A 213 -10.82 -15.88 1.61
C ILE A 213 -9.42 -16.30 2.10
N GLY A 214 -8.64 -15.36 2.61
CA GLY A 214 -7.32 -15.65 3.16
C GLY A 214 -7.39 -16.55 4.38
N THR A 215 -6.37 -17.39 4.54
CA THR A 215 -6.26 -18.35 5.65
C THR A 215 -5.25 -17.85 6.67
N VAL A 216 -5.54 -18.06 7.97
CA VAL A 216 -4.57 -17.75 9.03
C VAL A 216 -3.33 -18.63 8.84
N ILE A 217 -2.17 -17.99 8.66
CA ILE A 217 -0.87 -18.65 8.58
C ILE A 217 -0.09 -18.50 9.90
N LYS A 218 -0.32 -17.39 10.62
CA LYS A 218 0.28 -17.13 11.92
C LYS A 218 -0.77 -16.60 12.89
N PRO A 219 -1.22 -17.41 13.87
CA PRO A 219 -2.24 -16.97 14.84
C PRO A 219 -1.79 -15.78 15.70
N PHE A 220 -0.52 -15.76 16.08
CA PHE A 220 0.11 -14.68 16.82
C PHE A 220 1.57 -14.49 16.39
N LEU A 221 1.94 -13.25 16.13
CA LEU A 221 3.28 -12.79 15.75
C LEU A 221 3.62 -11.56 16.58
N GLU A 222 4.77 -11.58 17.25
CA GLU A 222 5.26 -10.43 18.01
C GLU A 222 5.51 -9.22 17.11
N LYS A 223 5.34 -8.01 17.65
CA LYS A 223 5.44 -6.76 16.87
C LYS A 223 6.78 -6.59 16.16
N LYS A 224 7.87 -6.92 16.84
CA LYS A 224 9.24 -6.85 16.31
C LYS A 224 9.42 -7.65 15.01
N HIS A 225 8.62 -8.70 14.81
CA HIS A 225 8.78 -9.60 13.67
C HIS A 225 7.90 -9.26 12.47
N LEU A 226 7.11 -8.17 12.52
CA LEU A 226 6.19 -7.79 11.44
C LEU A 226 6.86 -7.82 10.05
N LEU A 227 7.92 -7.03 9.85
CA LEU A 227 8.58 -6.95 8.54
C LEU A 227 9.21 -8.29 8.14
N SER A 228 9.94 -8.93 9.06
CA SER A 228 10.60 -10.21 8.78
C SER A 228 9.63 -11.32 8.34
N TYR A 229 8.43 -11.35 8.89
CA TYR A 229 7.44 -12.37 8.54
C TYR A 229 6.75 -12.06 7.20
N LEU A 230 6.44 -10.77 6.95
CA LEU A 230 5.91 -10.33 5.66
C LEU A 230 6.92 -10.57 4.53
N GLU A 231 8.20 -10.28 4.76
CA GLU A 231 9.33 -10.59 3.86
C GLU A 231 9.34 -12.08 3.51
N ALA A 232 9.30 -12.97 4.51
CA ALA A 232 9.29 -14.41 4.29
C ALA A 232 8.12 -14.87 3.40
N ILE A 233 6.90 -14.36 3.64
CA ILE A 233 5.73 -14.67 2.80
C ILE A 233 5.95 -14.21 1.35
N VAL A 234 6.42 -12.97 1.17
CA VAL A 234 6.61 -12.41 -0.17
C VAL A 234 7.73 -13.13 -0.92
N ARG A 235 8.83 -13.52 -0.25
CA ARG A 235 9.92 -14.32 -0.83
C ARG A 235 9.47 -15.69 -1.27
N VAL A 236 8.74 -16.41 -0.41
CA VAL A 236 8.15 -17.72 -0.76
C VAL A 236 7.24 -17.60 -1.98
N TYR A 237 6.42 -16.54 -2.05
CA TYR A 237 5.60 -16.26 -3.22
C TYR A 237 6.44 -15.90 -4.46
N ASN A 238 7.51 -15.13 -4.31
CA ASN A 238 8.35 -14.71 -5.41
C ASN A 238 9.06 -15.90 -6.07
N LEU A 239 9.51 -16.86 -5.24
CA LEU A 239 10.19 -18.09 -5.65
C LEU A 239 9.24 -19.13 -6.24
N ASN A 240 8.13 -19.42 -5.56
CA ASN A 240 7.25 -20.55 -5.91
C ASN A 240 6.02 -20.14 -6.74
N GLY A 241 5.76 -18.85 -6.88
CA GLY A 241 4.60 -18.35 -7.62
C GLY A 241 4.74 -18.53 -9.13
N ARG A 242 3.65 -19.02 -9.75
CA ARG A 242 3.55 -19.23 -11.19
C ARG A 242 3.78 -17.95 -12.00
N ARG A 243 4.52 -18.05 -13.10
CA ARG A 243 4.74 -16.96 -14.10
C ARG A 243 4.31 -17.34 -15.52
N ASP A 244 3.98 -18.60 -15.73
CA ASP A 244 3.53 -19.17 -17.01
C ASP A 244 2.10 -18.73 -17.37
N ASN A 245 1.22 -18.55 -16.38
CA ASN A 245 -0.15 -18.13 -16.60
C ASN A 245 -0.56 -16.99 -15.67
N LYS A 246 -0.70 -15.77 -16.24
CA LYS A 246 -1.05 -14.55 -15.48
C LYS A 246 -2.38 -14.63 -14.72
N TYR A 247 -3.30 -15.51 -15.11
CA TYR A 247 -4.58 -15.72 -14.43
C TYR A 247 -4.46 -16.66 -13.22
N LYS A 248 -3.38 -17.44 -13.15
CA LYS A 248 -3.05 -18.37 -12.05
C LYS A 248 -1.83 -17.89 -11.22
N ALA A 249 -1.26 -16.73 -11.53
CA ALA A 249 -0.03 -16.20 -10.94
C ALA A 249 -0.18 -15.51 -9.55
N ARG A 250 -1.34 -15.53 -8.90
CA ARG A 250 -1.55 -14.84 -7.60
C ARG A 250 -1.25 -15.76 -6.43
N ILE A 251 -0.77 -15.23 -5.29
CA ILE A 251 -0.43 -16.02 -4.10
C ILE A 251 -1.59 -16.89 -3.61
N LYS A 252 -2.84 -16.44 -3.73
CA LYS A 252 -4.02 -17.26 -3.41
C LYS A 252 -4.10 -18.60 -4.15
N ILE A 253 -3.51 -18.66 -5.34
CA ILE A 253 -3.44 -19.89 -6.14
C ILE A 253 -2.33 -20.78 -5.60
N LEU A 254 -1.15 -20.20 -5.29
CA LEU A 254 -0.06 -20.91 -4.64
C LEU A 254 -0.53 -21.55 -3.32
N VAL A 255 -1.14 -20.76 -2.42
CA VAL A 255 -1.65 -21.25 -1.12
C VAL A 255 -2.67 -22.37 -1.31
N ARG A 256 -3.57 -22.25 -2.30
CA ARG A 256 -4.58 -23.27 -2.58
C ARG A 256 -3.97 -24.56 -3.17
N GLU A 257 -2.96 -24.45 -4.02
CA GLU A 257 -2.30 -25.60 -4.65
C GLU A 257 -1.35 -26.31 -3.68
N SER A 258 -0.67 -25.57 -2.80
CA SER A 258 0.26 -26.12 -1.80
C SER A 258 -0.43 -26.64 -0.53
N GLY A 259 -1.58 -26.07 -0.18
CA GLY A 259 -2.13 -26.20 1.17
C GLY A 259 -1.49 -25.21 2.16
N ILE A 260 -2.21 -24.91 3.25
CA ILE A 260 -1.75 -23.94 4.25
C ILE A 260 -0.61 -24.49 5.09
N GLU A 261 -0.58 -25.80 5.33
CA GLU A 261 0.46 -26.50 6.10
C GLU A 261 1.81 -26.36 5.39
N GLN A 262 1.85 -26.67 4.09
CA GLN A 262 3.07 -26.55 3.30
C GLN A 262 3.52 -25.08 3.16
N MET A 263 2.57 -24.16 2.97
CA MET A 263 2.86 -22.73 2.92
C MET A 263 3.49 -22.26 4.23
N THR A 264 2.95 -22.70 5.38
CA THR A 264 3.47 -22.37 6.72
C THR A 264 4.89 -22.88 6.89
N GLN A 265 5.17 -24.13 6.49
CA GLN A 265 6.52 -24.70 6.56
C GLN A 265 7.53 -23.90 5.73
N TRP A 266 7.20 -23.53 4.49
CA TRP A 266 8.10 -22.72 3.65
C TRP A 266 8.33 -21.32 4.24
N VAL A 267 7.27 -20.67 4.72
CA VAL A 267 7.35 -19.33 5.30
C VAL A 267 8.15 -19.35 6.60
N ASP A 268 7.88 -20.29 7.50
CA ASP A 268 8.61 -20.38 8.76
C ASP A 268 10.09 -20.74 8.50
N ALA A 269 10.40 -21.64 7.57
CA ALA A 269 11.78 -21.95 7.20
C ALA A 269 12.52 -20.72 6.64
N GLU A 270 11.88 -19.92 5.78
CA GLU A 270 12.47 -18.65 5.31
C GLU A 270 12.62 -17.66 6.46
N TRP A 271 11.57 -17.48 7.26
CA TRP A 271 11.55 -16.54 8.37
C TRP A 271 12.65 -16.82 9.39
N HIS A 272 12.91 -18.08 9.74
CA HIS A 272 13.98 -18.46 10.66
C HIS A 272 15.37 -18.04 10.15
N ARG A 273 15.58 -17.99 8.82
CA ARG A 273 16.84 -17.55 8.22
C ARG A 273 17.03 -16.03 8.28
N ILE A 274 15.95 -15.26 8.20
CA ILE A 274 16.02 -13.79 8.03
C ILE A 274 15.65 -13.00 9.28
N LYS A 275 14.97 -13.61 10.27
CA LYS A 275 14.34 -12.87 11.38
C LYS A 275 15.31 -12.00 12.19
N ALA A 276 16.52 -12.49 12.47
CA ALA A 276 17.46 -11.82 13.37
C ALA A 276 17.99 -10.47 12.82
N GLY A 277 17.97 -10.27 11.51
CA GLY A 277 18.47 -9.03 10.87
C GLY A 277 17.38 -8.02 10.53
N MET A 278 16.10 -8.32 10.83
CA MET A 278 14.94 -7.55 10.37
C MET A 278 13.94 -7.26 11.50
N GLU A 279 14.38 -7.35 12.75
CA GLU A 279 13.55 -7.01 13.89
C GLU A 279 13.28 -5.49 13.94
N LEU A 280 12.01 -5.12 14.08
CA LEU A 280 11.62 -3.75 14.36
C LEU A 280 11.94 -3.45 15.83
N SER A 281 12.76 -2.42 16.07
CA SER A 281 12.96 -1.89 17.41
C SER A 281 11.72 -1.17 17.93
N GLU A 282 11.54 -1.18 19.24
CA GLU A 282 10.46 -0.44 19.89
C GLU A 282 10.58 1.07 19.63
N ASP A 283 11.80 1.61 19.62
CA ASP A 283 12.09 3.01 19.31
C ASP A 283 11.65 3.41 17.91
N HIS A 284 11.86 2.54 16.92
CA HIS A 284 11.40 2.79 15.55
C HIS A 284 9.87 2.83 15.52
N ILE A 285 9.19 1.85 16.14
CA ILE A 285 7.73 1.84 16.22
C ILE A 285 7.21 3.10 16.91
N ALA A 286 7.82 3.50 18.04
CA ALA A 286 7.46 4.70 18.78
C ALA A 286 7.66 5.99 17.95
N THR A 287 8.77 6.07 17.22
CA THR A 287 9.08 7.21 16.32
C THR A 287 8.02 7.39 15.25
N ILE A 288 7.60 6.30 14.59
CA ILE A 288 6.54 6.37 13.59
C ILE A 288 5.19 6.70 14.25
N LYS A 289 4.87 6.08 15.39
CA LYS A 289 3.64 6.38 16.16
C LYS A 289 3.53 7.87 16.50
N ALA A 290 4.63 8.51 16.89
CA ALA A 290 4.66 9.92 17.24
C ALA A 290 4.29 10.87 16.07
N GLN A 291 4.31 10.39 14.82
CA GLN A 291 3.88 11.14 13.63
C GLN A 291 2.35 11.08 13.41
N PHE A 292 1.63 10.22 14.11
CA PHE A 292 0.18 10.03 13.99
C PHE A 292 -0.57 10.61 15.19
N GLN A 293 -0.28 11.86 15.53
CA GLN A 293 -0.98 12.56 16.59
C GLN A 293 -2.41 12.89 16.19
N SER A 294 -3.32 12.74 17.14
CA SER A 294 -4.68 13.25 17.03
C SER A 294 -4.67 14.77 16.98
N PRO A 295 -5.54 15.39 16.17
CA PRO A 295 -5.84 16.81 16.33
C PRO A 295 -6.27 17.10 17.77
N VAL A 296 -6.05 18.34 18.22
CA VAL A 296 -6.67 18.82 19.45
C VAL A 296 -8.17 18.99 19.16
N TYR A 297 -8.94 17.95 19.44
CA TYR A 297 -10.40 17.97 19.29
C TYR A 297 -11.01 18.93 20.32
N ASP A 298 -11.98 19.73 19.90
CA ASP A 298 -12.80 20.50 20.87
C ASP A 298 -13.67 19.49 21.64
N GLU A 299 -13.49 19.39 22.95
CA GLU A 299 -14.27 18.49 23.81
C GLU A 299 -15.77 18.79 23.73
N ARG A 300 -16.13 20.03 23.38
CA ARG A 300 -17.52 20.48 23.16
C ARG A 300 -18.03 20.15 21.77
N ALA A 301 -17.23 19.60 20.86
CA ALA A 301 -17.70 19.22 19.52
C ALA A 301 -18.75 18.09 19.57
N SER A 302 -18.82 17.35 20.67
CA SER A 302 -19.89 16.37 20.95
C SER A 302 -21.21 17.02 21.36
N ASP A 303 -21.19 18.30 21.75
CA ASP A 303 -22.37 19.09 22.10
C ASP A 303 -23.10 19.54 20.83
N VAL A 304 -23.97 18.66 20.35
CA VAL A 304 -24.84 18.87 19.18
C VAL A 304 -25.98 19.86 19.43
N SER A 305 -26.05 20.52 20.60
CA SER A 305 -27.10 21.52 20.90
C SER A 305 -27.15 22.67 19.88
N ASN A 306 -26.02 22.99 19.23
CA ASN A 306 -25.91 24.02 18.19
C ASN A 306 -25.89 23.47 16.74
N PHE A 307 -25.93 22.15 16.55
CA PHE A 307 -26.00 21.57 15.21
C PHE A 307 -27.43 21.70 14.70
N LYS A 308 -27.78 22.86 14.13
CA LYS A 308 -29.05 23.04 13.43
C LYS A 308 -29.13 21.96 12.34
N THR A 309 -30.04 21.01 12.53
CA THR A 309 -30.46 20.05 11.52
C THR A 309 -31.08 20.82 10.35
N ASN A 310 -30.24 21.32 9.46
CA ASN A 310 -30.69 21.69 8.11
C ASN A 310 -30.70 20.40 7.28
N LEU A 311 -31.74 19.59 7.51
CA LEU A 311 -32.24 18.61 6.55
C LEU A 311 -33.46 19.21 5.86
#